data_AF-A0A2I1EYH3-F1
#
_entry.id   AF-A0A2I1EYH3-F1
#
_cell.length_a   1.000
_cell.length_b   1.000
_cell.length_c   1.000
_cell.angle_alpha   90.00
_cell.angle_beta   90.00
_cell.angle_gamma   90.00
#
_symmetry.space_group_name_H-M   'P 1'
#
loop_
_entity.id
_entity.type
_entity.pdbx_description
1 polymer ?
#
loop_
_entity_poly.entity_id
_entity_poly.type
_entity_poly.pdbx_seq_one_letter_code
_entity_poly.pdbx_strand_id
1 'polypeptide(L)'
;MTYYVVLGEVPVKRKLDFVEFESSELVMNLRHVIYDKKKNTFFKQNIDESDLVLWKVDISFGNENDKLKMLDDTSCIINVKQDLEGKEMFSGDPISDHLEHFDKT
;
A
#
# COMPACT_ATOMS: atom_id res chain seq x y z
N MET A 1 -13.61 3.91 5.93
CA MET A 1 -12.80 2.70 5.70
C MET A 1 -11.61 3.13 4.85
N THR A 2 -10.40 3.06 5.38
CA THR A 2 -9.21 3.54 4.68
C THR A 2 -8.47 2.33 4.10
N TYR A 3 -8.18 2.37 2.81
CA TYR A 3 -7.62 1.26 2.06
C TYR A 3 -6.14 1.53 1.80
N TYR A 4 -5.25 0.66 2.27
CA TYR A 4 -3.80 0.78 2.00
C TYR A 4 -3.38 -0.31 1.03
N VAL A 5 -2.70 0.09 -0.04
CA VAL A 5 -2.15 -0.82 -1.04
C VAL A 5 -0.72 -1.17 -0.62
N VAL A 6 -0.41 -2.45 -0.49
CA VAL A 6 0.96 -2.90 -0.22
C VAL A 6 1.55 -3.53 -1.47
N LEU A 7 2.65 -2.97 -1.95
CA LEU A 7 3.25 -3.35 -3.22
C LEU A 7 4.64 -3.93 -3.02
N GLY A 8 4.71 -5.25 -3.15
CA GLY A 8 5.89 -5.96 -3.67
C GLY A 8 5.66 -6.52 -5.09
N GLU A 9 4.44 -6.39 -5.63
CA GLU A 9 4.04 -6.86 -6.97
C GLU A 9 3.25 -5.75 -7.70
N VAL A 10 3.08 -5.84 -9.03
CA VAL A 10 2.27 -4.91 -9.83
C VAL A 10 0.88 -4.74 -9.21
N PRO A 11 0.43 -3.50 -8.93
CA PRO A 11 -0.86 -3.24 -8.31
C PRO A 11 -2.01 -3.73 -9.20
N VAL A 12 -2.83 -4.66 -8.71
CA VAL A 12 -4.06 -5.09 -9.38
C VAL A 12 -5.17 -5.24 -8.36
N LYS A 13 -6.37 -4.76 -8.71
CA LYS A 13 -7.52 -4.67 -7.79
C LYS A 13 -7.88 -6.01 -7.14
N ARG A 14 -7.78 -7.11 -7.88
CA ARG A 14 -8.05 -8.48 -7.38
C ARG A 14 -7.06 -9.00 -6.34
N LYS A 15 -5.89 -8.36 -6.18
CA LYS A 15 -4.85 -8.72 -5.19
C LYS A 15 -4.75 -7.70 -4.06
N LEU A 16 -5.75 -6.83 -3.90
CA LEU A 16 -5.81 -5.92 -2.76
C LEU A 16 -6.01 -6.73 -1.48
N ASP A 17 -5.14 -6.49 -0.51
CA ASP A 17 -5.18 -7.11 0.80
C ASP A 17 -5.47 -6.05 1.86
N PHE A 18 -6.20 -6.46 2.89
CA PHE A 18 -6.49 -5.64 4.05
C PHE A 18 -5.56 -6.02 5.18
N VAL A 19 -4.95 -5.03 5.81
CA VAL A 19 -4.07 -5.21 6.96
C VAL A 19 -4.59 -4.33 8.09
N GLU A 20 -4.77 -4.94 9.25
CA GLU A 20 -5.05 -4.22 10.50
C GLU A 20 -3.73 -3.75 11.10
N PHE A 21 -3.72 -2.52 11.61
CA PHE A 21 -2.56 -1.92 12.26
C PHE A 21 -3.04 -0.83 13.21
N GLU A 22 -2.20 -0.51 14.19
CA GLU A 22 -2.40 0.62 15.10
C GLU A 22 -1.77 1.87 14.50
N SER A 23 -2.53 2.97 14.40
CA SER A 23 -2.03 4.22 13.78
C SER A 23 -0.90 4.88 14.57
N SER A 24 -0.76 4.54 15.85
CA SER A 24 0.31 5.02 16.74
C SER A 24 1.64 4.31 16.53
N GLU A 25 1.67 3.22 15.75
CA GLU A 25 2.88 2.49 15.45
C GLU A 25 3.71 3.15 14.35
N LEU A 26 4.96 2.69 14.20
CA LEU A 26 5.85 3.10 13.13
C LEU A 26 5.56 2.33 11.85
N VAL A 27 5.88 2.94 10.71
CA VAL A 27 5.76 2.32 9.38
C VAL A 27 6.53 0.99 9.29
N MET A 28 7.63 0.83 10.02
CA MET A 28 8.35 -0.46 10.08
C MET A 28 7.49 -1.61 10.64
N ASN A 29 6.60 -1.34 11.60
CA ASN A 29 5.74 -2.38 12.14
C ASN A 29 4.67 -2.79 11.12
N LEU A 30 4.08 -1.81 10.43
CA LEU A 30 3.16 -2.08 9.32
C LEU A 30 3.85 -2.92 8.25
N ARG A 31 5.09 -2.57 7.87
CA ARG A 31 5.91 -3.34 6.93
C ARG A 31 6.09 -4.79 7.38
N HIS A 32 6.42 -5.00 8.66
CA HIS A 32 6.56 -6.32 9.24
C HIS A 32 5.28 -7.14 9.16
N VAL A 33 4.13 -6.56 9.56
CA VAL A 33 2.82 -7.22 9.51
C VAL A 33 2.49 -7.66 8.07
N ILE A 34 2.79 -6.83 7.08
CA ILE A 34 2.51 -7.17 5.68
C ILE A 34 3.47 -8.28 5.21
N TYR A 35 4.76 -8.17 5.55
CA TYR A 35 5.74 -9.19 5.22
C TYR A 35 5.31 -10.55 5.78
N ASP A 36 4.90 -10.61 7.06
CA ASP A 36 4.48 -11.86 7.70
C ASP A 36 3.22 -12.44 7.05
N LYS A 37 2.23 -11.59 6.74
CA LYS A 37 0.99 -12.01 6.03
C LYS A 37 1.26 -12.62 4.66
N LYS A 38 2.28 -12.15 3.94
CA LYS A 38 2.66 -12.61 2.60
C LYS A 38 3.98 -13.38 2.57
N LYS A 39 4.45 -13.85 3.74
CA LYS A 39 5.80 -14.40 3.92
C LYS A 39 6.14 -15.50 2.95
N ASN A 40 5.22 -16.44 2.72
CA ASN A 40 5.42 -17.53 1.77
C ASN A 40 5.60 -17.06 0.32
N THR A 41 4.93 -15.97 -0.06
CA THR A 41 5.01 -15.37 -1.39
C THR A 41 6.31 -14.61 -1.55
N PHE A 42 6.66 -13.76 -0.59
CA PHE A 42 7.90 -12.98 -0.61
C PHE A 42 9.14 -13.87 -0.50
N PHE A 43 9.11 -14.89 0.35
CA PHE A 43 10.19 -15.87 0.48
C PHE A 43 10.44 -16.61 -0.85
N LYS A 44 9.38 -17.03 -1.56
CA LYS A 44 9.53 -17.67 -2.89
C LYS A 44 10.09 -16.74 -3.95
N GLN A 45 9.93 -15.43 -3.78
CA GLN A 45 10.43 -14.41 -4.68
C GLN A 45 11.79 -13.85 -4.25
N ASN A 46 12.37 -14.36 -3.15
CA ASN A 46 13.60 -13.84 -2.52
C ASN A 46 13.51 -12.33 -2.23
N ILE A 47 12.35 -11.86 -1.76
CA ILE A 47 12.15 -10.48 -1.31
C ILE A 47 12.30 -10.47 0.20
N ASP A 48 13.23 -9.69 0.73
CA ASP A 48 13.38 -9.49 2.16
C ASP A 48 12.43 -8.40 2.67
N GLU A 49 12.14 -8.43 3.98
CA GLU A 49 11.30 -7.41 4.61
C GLU A 49 11.87 -6.00 4.41
N SER A 50 13.20 -5.84 4.46
CA SER A 50 13.87 -4.57 4.24
C SER A 50 13.67 -3.99 2.84
N ASP A 51 13.42 -4.86 1.86
CA ASP A 51 13.27 -4.49 0.45
C ASP A 51 11.85 -3.95 0.15
N LEU A 52 10.91 -4.14 1.08
CA LEU A 52 9.57 -3.62 0.95
C LEU A 52 9.55 -2.09 1.10
N VAL A 53 9.12 -1.39 0.05
CA VAL A 53 8.86 0.05 0.06
C VAL A 53 7.35 0.27 0.16
N LEU A 54 6.92 0.98 1.21
CA LEU A 54 5.50 1.27 1.43
C LEU A 54 5.14 2.64 0.85
N TRP A 55 3.99 2.70 0.18
CA TRP A 55 3.47 3.91 -0.44
C TRP A 55 2.03 4.14 0.02
N LYS A 56 1.74 5.32 0.56
CA LYS A 56 0.38 5.78 0.76
C LYS A 56 -0.20 6.23 -0.58
N VAL A 57 -1.29 5.62 -0.99
CA VAL A 57 -2.10 6.04 -2.15
C VAL A 57 -3.50 6.42 -1.68
N ASP A 58 -4.07 7.46 -2.27
CA ASP A 58 -5.46 7.86 -2.02
C ASP A 58 -6.33 7.43 -3.21
N ILE A 59 -7.15 6.41 -2.98
CA ILE A 59 -8.04 5.81 -3.98
C ILE A 59 -9.41 5.66 -3.34
N SER A 60 -10.38 6.42 -3.84
CA SER A 60 -11.78 6.27 -3.44
C SER A 60 -12.38 5.01 -4.06
N PHE A 61 -12.99 4.15 -3.25
CA PHE A 61 -13.70 2.95 -3.71
C PHE A 61 -15.21 3.17 -3.91
N GLY A 62 -15.74 4.32 -3.48
CA GLY A 62 -17.17 4.62 -3.57
C GLY A 62 -17.65 5.00 -4.97
N ASN A 63 -16.76 5.57 -5.79
CA ASN A 63 -17.04 5.97 -7.16
C ASN A 63 -15.93 5.49 -8.10
N GLU A 64 -16.30 5.10 -9.30
CA GLU A 64 -15.34 4.76 -10.35
C GLU A 64 -14.45 5.97 -10.65
N ASN A 65 -13.13 5.75 -10.70
CA ASN A 65 -12.15 6.78 -11.00
C ASN A 65 -10.97 6.20 -11.78
N ASP A 66 -10.15 7.08 -12.37
CA ASP A 66 -9.07 6.68 -13.25
C ASP A 66 -8.04 5.78 -12.54
N LYS A 67 -7.72 6.05 -11.26
CA LYS A 67 -6.82 5.21 -10.47
C LYS A 67 -7.38 3.80 -10.28
N LEU A 68 -8.68 3.65 -10.00
CA LEU A 68 -9.33 2.33 -9.91
C LEU A 68 -9.33 1.60 -11.26
N LYS A 69 -9.61 2.31 -12.36
CA LYS A 69 -9.57 1.73 -13.72
C LYS A 69 -8.17 1.23 -14.06
N MET A 70 -7.13 1.96 -13.67
CA MET A 70 -5.74 1.54 -13.83
C MET A 70 -5.45 0.22 -13.07
N LEU A 71 -6.03 0.04 -11.87
CA LEU A 71 -5.90 -1.21 -11.11
C LEU A 71 -6.68 -2.39 -11.71
N ASP A 72 -7.69 -2.12 -12.54
CA ASP A 72 -8.47 -3.14 -13.28
C ASP A 72 -7.74 -3.58 -14.56
N ASP A 73 -6.91 -2.72 -15.16
CA ASP A 73 -6.17 -3.03 -16.38
C ASP A 73 -4.83 -3.73 -16.09
N THR A 74 -4.83 -5.06 -16.20
CA THR A 74 -3.65 -5.92 -15.96
C THR A 74 -2.50 -5.74 -16.96
N SER A 75 -2.68 -4.94 -18.02
CA SER A 75 -1.70 -4.75 -19.09
C SER A 75 -0.77 -3.55 -18.88
N CYS A 76 -1.07 -2.67 -17.93
CA CYS A 76 -0.31 -1.45 -17.69
C CYS A 76 0.80 -1.62 -16.64
N ILE A 77 2.00 -1.12 -16.94
CA ILE A 77 3.05 -0.94 -15.94
C ILE A 77 2.69 0.32 -15.14
N ILE A 78 2.16 0.14 -13.93
CA ILE A 78 1.76 1.25 -13.06
C ILE A 78 2.97 1.76 -12.27
N ASN A 79 3.29 3.04 -12.41
CA ASN A 79 4.22 3.76 -11.55
C ASN A 79 3.45 4.31 -10.33
N VAL A 80 3.62 3.69 -9.17
CA VAL A 80 2.91 4.04 -7.93
C VAL A 80 3.07 5.51 -7.55
N LYS A 81 4.26 6.07 -7.75
CA LYS A 81 4.56 7.47 -7.39
C LYS A 81 3.84 8.46 -8.31
N GLN A 82 3.84 8.20 -9.61
CA GLN A 82 3.31 9.13 -10.62
C GLN A 82 1.82 8.87 -10.89
N ASP A 83 1.45 7.63 -11.18
CA ASP A 83 0.11 7.26 -11.66
C ASP A 83 -0.91 7.19 -10.54
N LEU A 84 -0.49 6.76 -9.35
CA LEU A 84 -1.35 6.67 -8.16
C LEU A 84 -1.14 7.84 -7.20
N GLU A 85 -0.22 8.76 -7.52
CA GLU A 85 0.21 9.88 -6.67
C GLU A 85 0.70 9.38 -5.30
N GLY A 86 1.39 8.24 -5.30
CA GLY A 86 1.88 7.59 -4.10
C GLY A 86 2.88 8.46 -3.35
N LYS A 87 2.68 8.56 -2.04
CA LYS A 87 3.64 9.16 -1.10
C LYS A 87 4.37 8.04 -0.37
N GLU A 88 5.68 7.98 -0.53
CA GLU A 88 6.52 7.01 0.18
C GLU A 88 6.39 7.19 1.70
N MET A 89 6.35 6.07 2.42
CA MET A 89 6.28 6.02 3.87
C MET A 89 7.62 5.52 4.41
N PHE A 90 8.36 6.36 5.13
CA PHE A 90 9.66 5.96 5.64
C PHE A 90 9.51 5.12 6.89
N SER A 91 10.36 4.11 7.07
CA SER A 91 10.28 3.15 8.18
C SER A 91 10.20 3.77 9.57
N GLY A 92 10.86 4.92 9.75
CA GLY A 92 10.92 5.63 11.03
C GLY A 92 9.76 6.58 11.29
N ASP A 93 8.89 6.80 10.30
CA ASP A 93 7.76 7.70 10.45
C ASP A 93 6.65 6.99 11.26
N PRO A 94 5.94 7.71 12.13
CA PRO A 94 4.66 7.27 12.67
C PRO A 94 3.66 7.07 11.53
N ILE A 95 2.85 6.01 11.59
CA ILE A 95 1.81 5.77 10.58
C ILE A 95 0.82 6.94 10.55
N SER A 96 0.49 7.50 11.72
CA SER A 96 -0.40 8.66 11.90
C SER A 96 -0.06 9.84 10.99
N ASP A 97 1.22 10.12 10.76
CA ASP A 97 1.68 11.27 9.97
C ASP A 97 1.23 11.13 8.50
N HIS A 98 1.05 9.89 8.05
CA HIS A 98 0.51 9.59 6.73
C HIS A 98 -1.02 9.57 6.71
N LEU A 99 -1.71 9.60 7.85
CA LEU A 99 -3.17 9.51 7.96
C LEU A 99 -3.88 10.86 8.09
N GLU A 100 -3.16 11.96 8.37
CA GLU A 100 -3.71 13.27 8.76
C GLU A 100 -4.69 13.95 7.77
N HIS A 101 -5.01 13.34 6.63
CA HIS A 101 -5.98 13.87 5.66
C HIS A 101 -7.33 13.14 5.67
N PHE A 102 -7.56 12.15 6.55
CA PHE A 102 -8.81 11.37 6.55
C PHE A 102 -9.91 11.93 7.46
N ASP A 103 -9.62 12.86 8.37
CA ASP A 103 -10.59 13.38 9.35
C ASP A 103 -11.40 14.61 8.89
N LYS A 104 -11.33 14.99 7.61
CA LYS A 104 -12.14 16.10 7.07
C LYS A 104 -13.01 15.65 5.90
N THR A 105 -14.07 14.91 6.20
CA THR A 105 -15.33 14.92 5.41
C THR A 105 -16.49 14.42 6.25
#